data_AF-A0A7D9HPY2-F1
#
_entry.id   AF-A0A7D9HPY2-F1
#
_cell.length_a   1.000
_cell.length_b   1.000
_cell.length_c   1.000
_cell.angle_alpha   90.00
_cell.angle_beta   90.00
_cell.angle_gamma   90.00
#
_symmetry.space_group_name_H-M   'P 1'
#
loop_
_entity.id
_entity.type
_entity.pdbx_description
1 polymer ?
#
loop_
_entity_poly.entity_id
_entity_poly.type
_entity_poly.pdbx_seq_one_letter_code
_entity_poly.pdbx_strand_id
1 'polypeptide(L)'
;MEGYNRTKNILKPNHGNTSEIVRAYVKNIQELPTITGRKVNKIHEFIKNLSYNVQSLETLGKLSQSLSMVRGVIEKLPGIKAELVTNQVGWQDWGFADLLKALENWKAIHPVESSNEVVTEHNPRTPYNRNHSFFSKDSSTPKGCVYCNDEQHKSYECKKGCYTN
;
A
#
# COMPACT_ATOMS: atom_id res chain seq x y z
N MET A 1 5.45 -23.69 -53.93
CA MET A 1 5.18 -23.58 -52.47
C MET A 1 5.97 -22.38 -51.90
N GLU A 2 6.05 -21.28 -52.66
CA GLU A 2 6.92 -20.12 -52.36
C GLU A 2 6.24 -19.01 -51.54
N GLY A 3 4.92 -18.87 -51.60
CA GLY A 3 4.21 -17.73 -51.02
C GLY A 3 4.23 -17.72 -49.49
N TYR A 4 4.04 -18.88 -48.86
CA TYR A 4 3.98 -19.02 -47.40
C TYR A 4 5.32 -18.66 -46.72
N ASN A 5 6.45 -18.95 -47.38
CA ASN A 5 7.78 -18.65 -46.85
C ASN A 5 8.19 -17.18 -47.07
N ARG A 6 7.65 -16.50 -48.10
CA ARG A 6 7.89 -15.06 -48.32
C ARG A 6 7.18 -14.21 -47.27
N THR A 7 5.94 -14.52 -46.91
CA THR A 7 5.22 -13.78 -45.86
C THR A 7 5.85 -13.97 -44.48
N LYS A 8 6.41 -15.16 -44.20
CA LYS A 8 7.10 -15.47 -42.93
C LYS A 8 8.41 -14.70 -42.73
N ASN A 9 9.00 -14.14 -43.80
CA ASN A 9 10.20 -13.32 -43.74
C ASN A 9 9.93 -11.80 -43.65
N ILE A 10 8.70 -11.34 -43.96
CA ILE A 10 8.32 -9.92 -43.82
C ILE A 10 8.01 -9.55 -42.36
N LEU A 11 7.65 -10.54 -41.52
CA LEU A 11 7.44 -10.35 -40.08
C LEU A 11 8.74 -10.40 -39.24
N LYS A 12 9.89 -10.67 -39.87
CA LYS A 12 11.17 -10.84 -39.16
C LYS A 12 11.96 -9.56 -38.81
N PRO A 13 11.63 -8.32 -39.23
CA PRO A 13 12.40 -7.16 -38.80
C PRO A 13 11.70 -6.37 -37.69
N ASN A 14 11.19 -7.02 -36.63
CA ASN A 14 10.81 -6.30 -35.40
C ASN A 14 11.76 -6.56 -34.22
N HIS A 15 12.80 -7.38 -34.41
CA HIS A 15 13.75 -7.72 -33.34
C HIS A 15 14.40 -6.50 -32.68
N GLY A 16 14.66 -5.42 -33.43
CA GLY A 16 15.16 -4.15 -32.89
C GLY A 16 14.15 -3.48 -31.96
N ASN A 17 12.92 -3.26 -32.42
CA ASN A 17 11.84 -2.62 -31.65
C ASN A 17 11.47 -3.43 -30.40
N THR A 18 11.37 -4.76 -30.53
CA THR A 18 11.10 -5.63 -29.37
C THR A 18 12.22 -5.54 -28.32
N SER A 19 13.49 -5.45 -28.72
CA SER A 19 14.60 -5.34 -27.77
C SER A 19 14.61 -4.02 -26.99
N GLU A 20 14.25 -2.91 -27.64
CA GLU A 20 14.14 -1.60 -27.01
C GLU A 20 12.97 -1.54 -26.03
N ILE A 21 11.82 -2.09 -26.42
CA ILE A 21 10.64 -2.21 -25.56
C ILE A 21 10.94 -3.05 -24.32
N VAL A 22 11.59 -4.21 -24.49
CA VAL A 22 12.01 -5.08 -23.38
C VAL A 22 12.94 -4.33 -22.43
N ARG A 23 13.93 -3.61 -22.98
CA ARG A 23 14.85 -2.80 -22.19
C ARG A 23 14.12 -1.71 -21.40
N ALA A 24 13.10 -1.08 -21.99
CA ALA A 24 12.29 -0.08 -21.30
C ALA A 24 11.54 -0.68 -20.10
N TYR A 25 10.88 -1.83 -20.26
CA TYR A 25 10.19 -2.49 -19.14
C TYR A 25 11.13 -2.96 -18.04
N VAL A 26 12.30 -3.52 -18.38
CA VAL A 26 13.34 -3.89 -17.40
C VAL A 26 13.82 -2.65 -16.64
N LYS A 27 14.11 -1.56 -17.37
CA LYS A 27 14.54 -0.29 -16.78
C LYS A 27 13.47 0.28 -15.85
N ASN A 28 12.20 0.27 -16.24
CA ASN A 28 11.10 0.74 -15.38
C ASN A 28 11.05 -0.02 -14.04
N ILE A 29 11.23 -1.36 -14.04
CA ILE A 29 11.29 -2.16 -12.81
C ILE A 29 12.50 -1.75 -11.96
N GLN A 30 13.67 -1.59 -12.59
CA GLN A 30 14.90 -1.15 -11.93
C GLN A 30 14.81 0.29 -11.38
N GLU A 31 13.98 1.14 -11.96
CA GLU A 31 13.78 2.55 -11.56
C GLU A 31 12.54 2.76 -10.66
N LEU A 32 11.76 1.72 -10.35
CA LEU A 32 10.66 1.81 -9.38
C LEU A 32 11.11 2.53 -8.09
N PRO A 33 10.30 3.42 -7.50
CA PRO A 33 10.70 4.20 -6.34
C PRO A 33 10.84 3.31 -5.10
N THR A 34 11.78 3.63 -4.22
CA THR A 34 11.82 3.02 -2.88
C THR A 34 10.75 3.67 -2.01
N ILE A 35 9.85 2.88 -1.43
CA ILE A 35 8.79 3.32 -0.53
C ILE A 35 9.20 2.99 0.91
N THR A 36 9.73 3.99 1.61
CA THR A 36 10.25 3.84 2.99
C THR A 36 9.16 3.65 4.05
N GLY A 37 7.94 4.10 3.79
CA GLY A 37 6.81 4.03 4.73
C GLY A 37 5.70 3.07 4.29
N ARG A 38 4.58 3.07 5.02
CA ARG A 38 3.41 2.20 4.79
C ARG A 38 2.23 2.95 4.15
N LYS A 39 2.49 3.93 3.29
CA LYS A 39 1.43 4.68 2.61
C LYS A 39 0.74 3.75 1.61
N VAL A 40 -0.43 3.21 1.99
CA VAL A 40 -1.18 2.19 1.21
C VAL A 40 -1.34 2.59 -0.25
N ASN A 41 -1.80 3.81 -0.54
CA ASN A 41 -1.99 4.29 -1.91
C ASN A 41 -0.69 4.23 -2.75
N LYS A 42 0.45 4.60 -2.17
CA LYS A 42 1.75 4.55 -2.87
C LYS A 42 2.21 3.11 -3.11
N ILE A 43 1.95 2.22 -2.16
CA ILE A 43 2.28 0.80 -2.29
C ILE A 43 1.40 0.17 -3.37
N HIS A 44 0.11 0.46 -3.41
CA HIS A 44 -0.78 -0.01 -4.48
C HIS A 44 -0.35 0.50 -5.86
N GLU A 45 0.05 1.77 -5.98
CA GLU A 45 0.60 2.33 -7.22
C GLU A 45 1.88 1.62 -7.65
N PHE A 46 2.79 1.36 -6.71
CA PHE A 46 4.00 0.57 -6.97
C PHE A 46 3.67 -0.83 -7.48
N ILE A 47 2.73 -1.53 -6.84
CA ILE A 47 2.32 -2.88 -7.23
C ILE A 47 1.69 -2.87 -8.62
N LYS A 48 0.84 -1.88 -8.92
CA LYS A 48 0.24 -1.70 -10.25
C LYS A 48 1.31 -1.52 -11.32
N ASN A 49 2.28 -0.65 -11.09
CA ASN A 49 3.37 -0.39 -12.04
C ASN A 49 4.24 -1.63 -12.22
N LEU A 50 4.61 -2.32 -11.13
CA LEU A 50 5.36 -3.57 -11.19
C LEU A 50 4.62 -4.63 -12.02
N SER A 51 3.34 -4.88 -11.70
CA SER A 51 2.51 -5.87 -12.39
C SER A 51 2.41 -5.61 -13.89
N TYR A 52 2.21 -4.35 -14.29
CA TYR A 52 2.14 -3.97 -15.69
C TYR A 52 3.44 -4.28 -16.45
N ASN A 53 4.61 -3.93 -15.88
CA ASN A 53 5.90 -4.19 -16.53
C ASN A 53 6.20 -5.69 -16.60
N VAL A 54 5.91 -6.45 -15.53
CA VAL A 54 6.11 -7.91 -15.49
C VAL A 54 5.23 -8.61 -16.52
N GLN A 55 3.93 -8.30 -16.57
CA GLN A 55 3.00 -8.88 -17.54
C GLN A 55 3.38 -8.54 -18.98
N SER A 56 3.89 -7.33 -19.23
CA SER A 56 4.36 -6.93 -20.55
C SER A 56 5.57 -7.76 -20.98
N LEU A 57 6.54 -7.98 -20.08
CA LEU A 57 7.69 -8.85 -20.34
C LEU A 57 7.29 -10.31 -20.55
N GLU A 58 6.32 -10.81 -19.79
CA GLU A 58 5.77 -12.16 -19.92
C GLU A 58 5.10 -12.36 -21.29
N THR A 59 4.27 -11.41 -21.72
CA THR A 59 3.59 -11.42 -23.03
C THR A 59 4.58 -11.45 -24.19
N LEU A 60 5.74 -10.81 -24.03
CA LEU A 60 6.81 -10.81 -25.03
C LEU A 60 7.69 -12.08 -24.97
N GLY A 61 7.48 -12.98 -24.00
CA GLY A 61 8.33 -14.14 -23.75
C GLY A 61 9.74 -13.76 -23.31
N LYS A 62 9.89 -12.59 -22.66
CA LYS A 62 11.17 -12.00 -22.24
C LYS A 62 11.25 -11.80 -20.73
N LEU A 63 10.37 -12.44 -19.97
CA LEU A 63 10.46 -12.53 -18.53
C LEU A 63 11.58 -13.52 -18.14
N SER A 64 12.83 -13.15 -18.37
CA SER A 64 13.97 -13.91 -17.85
C SER A 64 13.92 -13.82 -16.32
N GLN A 65 13.68 -14.93 -15.64
CA GLN A 65 13.61 -14.99 -14.19
C GLN A 65 14.97 -14.58 -13.60
N SER A 66 15.09 -13.31 -13.23
CA SER A 66 16.26 -12.78 -12.56
C SER A 66 15.94 -12.65 -11.08
N LEU A 67 16.39 -13.63 -10.29
CA LEU A 67 16.28 -13.60 -8.82
C LEU A 67 16.82 -12.28 -8.24
N SER A 68 17.84 -11.70 -8.88
CA SER A 68 18.42 -10.42 -8.47
C SER A 68 17.47 -9.24 -8.65
N MET A 69 16.63 -9.22 -9.70
CA MET A 69 15.62 -8.18 -9.87
C MET A 69 14.51 -8.31 -8.84
N VAL A 70 14.06 -9.54 -8.55
CA VAL A 70 13.02 -9.80 -7.55
C VAL A 70 13.49 -9.31 -6.16
N ARG A 71 14.71 -9.66 -5.76
CA ARG A 71 15.31 -9.13 -4.52
C ARG A 71 15.37 -7.61 -4.53
N GLY A 72 15.84 -6.99 -5.61
CA GLY A 72 15.88 -5.54 -5.74
C GLY A 72 14.52 -4.87 -5.57
N VAL A 73 13.44 -5.49 -6.05
CA VAL A 73 12.07 -4.98 -5.87
C VAL A 73 11.59 -5.14 -4.43
N ILE A 74 11.91 -6.25 -3.76
CA ILE A 74 11.59 -6.44 -2.33
C ILE A 74 12.30 -5.38 -1.46
N GLU A 75 13.57 -5.09 -1.74
CA GLU A 75 14.33 -4.06 -1.01
C GLU A 75 13.77 -2.64 -1.20
N LYS A 76 13.02 -2.38 -2.28
CA LYS A 76 12.33 -1.09 -2.48
C LYS A 76 11.10 -0.92 -1.60
N LEU A 77 10.70 -1.95 -0.86
CA LEU A 77 9.52 -1.95 0.01
C LEU A 77 9.88 -2.23 1.48
N PRO A 78 10.85 -1.52 2.09
CA PRO A 78 11.32 -1.82 3.44
C PRO A 78 10.19 -1.74 4.49
N GLY A 79 9.19 -0.87 4.28
CA GLY A 79 8.07 -0.70 5.20
C GLY A 79 7.16 -1.93 5.33
N ILE A 80 7.09 -2.78 4.30
CA ILE A 80 6.24 -3.98 4.27
C ILE A 80 7.02 -5.28 4.04
N LYS A 81 8.34 -5.20 3.84
CA LYS A 81 9.21 -6.34 3.57
C LYS A 81 8.98 -7.50 4.54
N ALA A 82 8.95 -7.23 5.85
CA ALA A 82 8.72 -8.26 6.86
C ALA A 82 7.37 -8.98 6.66
N GLU A 83 6.29 -8.23 6.39
CA GLU A 83 4.98 -8.82 6.14
C GLU A 83 4.94 -9.69 4.88
N LEU A 84 5.75 -9.34 3.87
CA LEU A 84 5.86 -10.13 2.67
C LEU A 84 6.62 -11.44 2.92
N VAL A 85 7.69 -11.45 3.72
CA VAL A 85 8.65 -12.59 3.74
C VAL A 85 8.67 -13.41 5.02
N THR A 86 8.21 -12.89 6.17
CA THR A 86 8.43 -13.52 7.50
C THR A 86 7.91 -14.95 7.60
N ASN A 87 6.79 -15.28 6.94
CA ASN A 87 6.20 -16.63 6.97
C ASN A 87 6.34 -17.37 5.62
N GLN A 88 7.26 -16.93 4.76
CA GLN A 88 7.42 -17.47 3.42
C GLN A 88 8.73 -18.25 3.32
N VAL A 89 8.65 -19.58 3.43
CA VAL A 89 9.83 -20.44 3.27
C VAL A 89 10.35 -20.34 1.82
N GLY A 90 11.66 -20.18 1.64
CA GLY A 90 12.26 -20.09 0.32
C GLY A 90 12.02 -18.75 -0.41
N TRP A 91 11.58 -17.69 0.31
CA TRP A 91 11.35 -16.38 -0.30
C TRP A 91 12.57 -15.78 -1.03
N GLN A 92 13.75 -16.24 -0.66
CA GLN A 92 15.03 -15.85 -1.25
C GLN A 92 15.21 -16.32 -2.71
N ASP A 93 14.47 -17.34 -3.12
CA ASP A 93 14.49 -17.96 -4.45
C ASP A 93 13.24 -17.60 -5.27
N TRP A 94 12.45 -16.62 -4.82
CA TRP A 94 11.23 -16.19 -5.49
C TRP A 94 11.48 -15.65 -6.90
N GLY A 95 10.57 -16.03 -7.80
CA GLY A 95 10.36 -15.36 -9.08
C GLY A 95 9.38 -14.19 -8.96
N PHE A 96 9.16 -13.50 -10.08
CA PHE A 96 8.15 -12.43 -10.13
C PHE A 96 6.73 -12.95 -9.85
N ALA A 97 6.42 -14.19 -10.21
CA ALA A 97 5.11 -14.78 -9.94
C ALA A 97 4.84 -14.90 -8.42
N ASP A 98 5.82 -15.38 -7.66
CA ASP A 98 5.72 -15.51 -6.20
C ASP A 98 5.61 -14.14 -5.54
N LEU A 99 6.44 -13.18 -5.96
CA LEU A 99 6.40 -11.81 -5.45
C LEU A 99 5.06 -11.14 -5.73
N LEU A 100 4.53 -11.23 -6.95
CA LEU A 100 3.24 -10.63 -7.30
C LEU A 100 2.10 -11.26 -6.49
N LYS A 101 2.13 -12.58 -6.27
CA LYS A 101 1.16 -13.26 -5.41
C LYS A 101 1.20 -12.75 -3.96
N ALA A 102 2.41 -12.59 -3.40
CA ALA A 102 2.56 -12.02 -2.05
C ALA A 102 2.04 -10.58 -1.96
N LEU A 103 2.31 -9.76 -2.98
CA LEU A 103 1.83 -8.37 -3.06
C LEU A 103 0.31 -8.26 -3.24
N GLU A 104 -0.31 -9.15 -4.01
CA GLU A 104 -1.77 -9.19 -4.14
C GLU A 104 -2.44 -9.61 -2.83
N ASN A 105 -1.88 -10.58 -2.12
CA ASN A 105 -2.35 -10.93 -0.77
C ASN A 105 -2.23 -9.75 0.19
N TRP A 106 -1.13 -9.00 0.11
CA TRP A 106 -0.95 -7.78 0.90
C TRP A 106 -2.03 -6.74 0.56
N LYS A 107 -2.30 -6.48 -0.73
CA LYS A 107 -3.37 -5.55 -1.15
C LYS A 107 -4.76 -5.96 -0.65
N ALA A 108 -5.05 -7.26 -0.60
CA ALA A 108 -6.33 -7.77 -0.09
C ALA A 108 -6.52 -7.48 1.40
N ILE A 109 -5.44 -7.44 2.18
CA ILE A 109 -5.46 -7.10 3.62
C ILE A 109 -5.50 -5.58 3.83
N HIS A 110 -4.94 -4.81 2.89
CA HIS A 110 -4.79 -3.36 2.98
C HIS A 110 -5.51 -2.65 1.82
N PRO A 111 -6.86 -2.61 1.80
CA PRO A 111 -7.59 -1.90 0.75
C PRO A 111 -7.24 -0.41 0.76
N VAL A 112 -7.12 0.18 -0.44
CA VAL A 112 -7.15 1.63 -0.57
C VAL A 112 -8.54 2.06 -0.14
N GLU A 113 -8.61 2.90 0.90
CA GLU A 113 -9.84 3.64 1.15
C GLU A 113 -10.15 4.38 -0.14
N SER A 114 -11.17 3.91 -0.87
CA SER A 114 -11.84 4.75 -1.85
C SER A 114 -12.21 5.97 -1.04
N SER A 115 -11.61 7.12 -1.36
CA SER A 115 -12.26 8.36 -1.01
C SER A 115 -13.64 8.24 -1.63
N ASN A 116 -14.62 7.82 -0.83
CA ASN A 116 -15.98 8.20 -1.07
C ASN A 116 -15.87 9.72 -1.10
N GLU A 117 -15.78 10.28 -2.32
CA GLU A 117 -16.21 11.62 -2.60
C GLU A 117 -17.69 11.63 -2.22
N VAL A 118 -17.94 11.74 -0.92
CA VAL A 118 -19.11 12.44 -0.46
C VAL A 118 -18.82 13.84 -0.95
N VAL A 119 -19.42 14.19 -2.09
CA VAL A 119 -19.55 15.55 -2.54
C VAL A 119 -20.34 16.25 -1.44
N THR A 120 -19.66 16.70 -0.39
CA THR A 120 -20.20 17.71 0.52
C THR A 120 -20.06 19.02 -0.23
N GLU A 121 -21.01 19.23 -1.14
CA GLU A 121 -21.36 20.54 -1.62
C GLU A 121 -21.67 21.41 -0.40
N HIS A 122 -21.03 22.59 -0.37
CA HIS A 122 -21.16 23.67 0.60
C HIS A 122 -20.41 23.53 1.93
N ASN A 123 -19.20 24.12 1.95
CA ASN A 123 -18.65 24.74 3.15
C ASN A 123 -18.53 26.26 2.96
N PRO A 124 -19.55 27.06 3.31
CA PRO A 124 -19.35 28.40 3.83
C PRO A 124 -19.10 28.29 5.34
N ARG A 125 -17.85 28.57 5.70
CA ARG A 125 -17.30 28.89 7.02
C ARG A 125 -18.27 28.92 8.23
N THR A 126 -17.83 28.25 9.30
CA THR A 126 -18.16 28.40 10.75
C THR A 126 -19.42 27.72 11.29
N PRO A 127 -19.56 27.48 12.62
CA PRO A 127 -18.60 27.11 13.65
C PRO A 127 -18.95 25.73 14.29
N TYR A 128 -17.99 25.13 14.99
CA TYR A 128 -18.12 23.87 15.72
C TYR A 128 -19.27 23.92 16.75
N ASN A 129 -20.42 23.32 16.41
CA ASN A 129 -21.56 23.13 17.30
C ASN A 129 -21.55 21.66 17.77
N ARG A 130 -21.09 21.45 19.02
CA ARG A 130 -21.32 20.21 19.76
C ARG A 130 -22.78 20.16 20.17
N ASN A 131 -23.43 19.02 19.91
CA ASN A 131 -24.51 18.35 20.68
C ASN A 131 -25.47 17.68 19.69
N HIS A 132 -26.04 16.50 19.90
CA HIS A 132 -25.94 15.43 20.90
C HIS A 132 -26.90 14.36 20.34
N SER A 133 -26.59 13.07 20.44
CA SER A 133 -27.57 12.03 20.82
C SER A 133 -27.05 10.63 20.49
N PHE A 134 -26.57 9.92 21.51
CA PHE A 134 -27.01 8.54 21.74
C PHE A 134 -27.13 8.33 23.24
N PHE A 135 -28.32 7.89 23.66
CA PHE A 135 -28.62 7.49 25.03
C PHE A 135 -28.02 6.12 25.30
N SER A 136 -27.31 5.98 26.42
CA SER A 136 -27.31 4.77 27.22
C SER A 136 -27.25 5.20 28.68
N LYS A 137 -28.24 4.74 29.45
CA LYS A 137 -28.34 4.94 30.89
C LYS A 137 -27.13 4.28 31.55
N ASP A 138 -26.34 5.08 32.25
CA ASP A 138 -25.95 4.72 33.59
C ASP A 138 -25.92 5.98 34.47
N SER A 139 -26.62 5.89 35.58
CA SER A 139 -26.73 6.93 36.59
C SER A 139 -25.40 7.14 37.31
N SER A 140 -25.10 8.42 37.61
CA SER A 140 -24.05 8.90 38.53
C SER A 140 -22.70 9.23 37.88
N THR A 141 -22.67 10.23 37.00
CA THR A 141 -21.44 11.01 36.79
C THR A 141 -21.16 11.84 38.04
N PRO A 142 -19.99 11.71 38.71
CA PRO A 142 -19.67 12.55 39.84
C PRO A 142 -19.56 13.99 39.35
N LYS A 143 -20.39 14.89 39.88
CA LYS A 143 -20.29 16.34 39.62
C LYS A 143 -19.08 16.98 40.33
N GLY A 144 -18.31 16.18 41.06
CA GLY A 144 -17.18 16.62 41.86
C GLY A 144 -15.88 15.88 41.58
N CYS A 145 -14.84 16.34 42.23
CA CYS A 145 -13.50 15.81 42.21
C CYS A 145 -13.47 14.33 42.64
N VAL A 146 -12.97 13.45 41.77
CA VAL A 146 -12.87 12.00 42.06
C VAL A 146 -11.85 11.67 43.17
N TYR A 147 -10.96 12.59 43.51
CA TYR A 147 -9.93 12.38 44.55
C TYR A 147 -10.41 12.71 45.95
N CYS A 148 -11.43 13.57 46.10
CA CYS A 148 -11.92 13.97 47.42
C CYS A 148 -13.45 14.07 47.54
N ASN A 149 -14.18 13.68 46.49
CA ASN A 149 -15.64 13.75 46.36
C ASN A 149 -16.23 15.13 46.62
N ASP A 150 -15.44 16.19 46.49
CA ASP A 150 -15.90 17.57 46.62
C ASP A 150 -16.47 18.07 45.29
N GLU A 151 -17.68 18.62 45.33
CA GLU A 151 -18.40 19.12 44.15
C GLU A 151 -17.98 20.54 43.73
N GLN A 152 -17.18 21.25 44.54
CA GLN A 152 -16.78 22.63 44.26
C GLN A 152 -15.64 22.76 43.24
N HIS A 153 -14.97 21.67 42.89
CA HIS A 153 -13.85 21.70 41.94
C HIS A 153 -13.75 20.40 41.14
N LYS A 154 -13.08 20.47 39.98
CA LYS A 154 -12.84 19.29 39.15
C LYS A 154 -11.55 18.57 39.58
N SER A 155 -11.43 17.29 39.22
CA SER A 155 -10.31 16.43 39.64
C SER A 155 -8.92 16.98 39.29
N TYR A 156 -8.78 17.74 38.18
CA TYR A 156 -7.52 18.36 37.78
C TYR A 156 -7.15 19.62 38.59
N GLU A 157 -8.09 20.16 39.38
CA GLU A 157 -7.93 21.32 40.26
C GLU A 157 -7.73 20.87 41.72
N CYS A 158 -7.69 19.56 41.96
CA CYS A 158 -7.62 18.99 43.29
C CYS A 158 -6.21 19.04 43.87
N LYS A 159 -6.02 19.91 44.86
CA LYS A 159 -4.77 20.01 45.62
C LYS A 159 -4.55 18.85 46.60
N LYS A 160 -5.56 18.01 46.86
CA LYS A 160 -5.46 16.86 47.79
C LYS A 160 -4.87 15.60 47.13
N GLY A 161 -4.89 15.50 45.79
CA GLY A 161 -4.36 14.36 45.04
C GLY A 161 -2.87 14.45 44.68
N CYS A 162 -2.15 15.47 45.14
CA CYS A 162 -0.73 15.69 44.79
C CYS A 162 0.27 15.08 45.79
N TYR A 163 -0.06 13.97 46.44
CA TYR A 163 0.92 13.22 47.23
C TYR A 163 1.04 11.80 46.68
N THR A 164 1.98 11.63 45.76
CA THR A 164 2.59 10.33 45.54
C THR A 164 3.43 10.01 46.78
N ASN A 165 3.01 9.00 47.55
CA ASN A 165 3.89 8.13 48.31
C ASN A 165 3.31 6.71 48.21
#